data_AF-A0A139A2C5-F1
#
_entry.id   AF-A0A139A2C5-F1
#
_cell.length_a   1.000
_cell.length_b   1.000
_cell.length_c   1.000
_cell.angle_alpha   90.00
_cell.angle_beta   90.00
_cell.angle_gamma   90.00
#
_symmetry.space_group_name_H-M   'P 1'
#
loop_
_entity.id
_entity.type
_entity.pdbx_description
1 polymer ?
#
loop_
_entity_poly.entity_id
_entity_poly.type
_entity_poly.pdbx_seq_one_letter_code
_entity_poly.pdbx_strand_id
1 'polypeptide(L)'
;MTTKYVEFVKRKLKEQTKLFEGFNQNHGIIKARNMFLEEMGIDNPERLVVRNDVEGEIVSSAANASSSDVLEQEQNGRVTEVADAFDGGDEGDVDSQDARKARSGKKPQRGDSKTLLVPIATIGCGKTTLAIALTELFGFGHVQNDNITKKHPMKHFADAILTEFPDHDVVIADKNNHFFEHREKLVATVRNHFPGCNVVALDWQVDPAREKEILDVTARRVISRGENHQSLTPGRTAEFQKILQRFIRERNPLDLTSRADKGIDQVIPIDVLSDTWTNLVAVIRALNLDMPTDEAIDAAIASAFAYTPTVVKTVDDRSRKGKKSESESRDGRSALAKYYGIRVTSPDLKDERARFFEGRQERGFWDAFVKGKRIKDDFHVTLVFCGNSQEQKKLPESRIELAKRYQTLITSQSSPSPPTNGSSASASASASGSELSSLDVTLTASSLVFSGRVMCIPVDLPYGIVSENVRPHITVATKDDKVKPVESNYVLNDLAEKSATASNGSIVVLPFDQLLQIRGVIKAFWY
;
A
#
# COMPACT_ATOMS: atom_id res chain seq x y z
N MET A 1 -20.60 24.87 17.92
CA MET A 1 -19.26 25.31 18.39
C MET A 1 -18.64 26.41 17.51
N THR A 2 -19.02 26.51 16.24
CA THR A 2 -18.36 27.35 15.22
C THR A 2 -18.46 28.87 15.50
N THR A 3 -19.60 29.38 15.98
CA THR A 3 -19.79 30.82 16.25
C THR A 3 -18.96 31.32 17.44
N LYS A 4 -18.93 30.56 18.54
CA LYS A 4 -18.13 30.90 19.75
C LYS A 4 -16.62 30.91 19.46
N TYR A 5 -16.16 29.99 18.60
CA TYR A 5 -14.77 29.97 18.18
C TYR A 5 -14.40 31.20 17.36
N VAL A 6 -15.27 31.63 16.43
CA VAL A 6 -15.05 32.83 15.62
C VAL A 6 -15.01 34.09 16.49
N GLU A 7 -15.88 34.20 17.50
CA GLU A 7 -15.85 35.30 18.47
C GLU A 7 -14.57 35.30 19.31
N PHE A 8 -14.14 34.14 19.80
CA PHE A 8 -12.87 33.96 20.49
C PHE A 8 -11.68 34.42 19.61
N VAL A 9 -11.62 33.99 18.35
CA VAL A 9 -10.54 34.39 17.42
C VAL A 9 -10.57 35.89 17.17
N LYS A 10 -11.75 36.48 16.90
CA LYS A 10 -11.88 37.94 16.69
C LYS A 10 -11.40 38.75 17.89
N ARG A 11 -11.69 38.27 19.10
CA ARG A 11 -11.24 38.91 20.34
C ARG A 11 -9.73 38.76 20.52
N LYS A 12 -9.19 37.54 20.37
CA LYS A 12 -7.75 37.27 20.54
C LYS A 12 -6.87 37.89 19.46
N LEU A 13 -7.39 38.12 18.25
CA LEU A 13 -6.67 38.84 17.20
C LEU A 13 -6.41 40.31 17.57
N LYS A 14 -7.32 40.93 18.34
CA LYS A 14 -7.17 42.30 18.87
C LYS A 14 -6.24 42.35 20.08
N GLU A 15 -6.31 41.35 20.96
CA GLU A 15 -5.50 41.29 22.19
C GLU A 15 -4.05 40.84 21.94
N GLN A 16 -3.84 39.90 21.00
CA GLN A 16 -2.57 39.20 20.78
C GLN A 16 -2.35 38.92 19.29
N THR A 17 -2.17 39.98 18.50
CA THR A 17 -2.04 39.88 17.04
C THR A 17 -0.90 38.94 16.60
N LYS A 18 0.23 38.92 17.34
CA LYS A 18 1.37 38.02 17.09
C LYS A 18 1.03 36.53 17.22
N LEU A 19 0.00 36.16 17.99
CA LEU A 19 -0.42 34.76 18.13
C LEU A 19 -0.93 34.17 16.80
N PHE A 20 -1.40 35.04 15.90
CA PHE A 20 -1.97 34.67 14.60
C PHE A 20 -1.06 35.07 13.42
N GLU A 21 0.18 35.49 13.67
CA GLU A 21 1.17 35.63 12.61
C GLU A 21 1.43 34.26 11.97
N GLY A 22 1.19 34.14 10.66
CA GLY A 22 1.31 32.87 9.94
C GLY A 22 0.08 31.96 10.00
N PHE A 23 -1.07 32.41 10.54
CA PHE A 23 -2.31 31.60 10.56
C PHE A 23 -2.76 31.17 9.15
N ASN A 24 -2.61 32.06 8.15
CA ASN A 24 -2.87 31.78 6.73
C ASN A 24 -1.88 30.76 6.11
N GLN A 25 -0.80 30.45 6.82
CA GLN A 25 0.20 29.43 6.45
C GLN A 25 0.04 28.14 7.29
N ASN A 26 -1.09 27.98 8.00
CA ASN A 26 -1.38 26.89 8.94
C ASN A 26 -0.54 26.87 10.23
N HIS A 27 0.13 27.97 10.57
CA HIS A 27 0.90 28.07 11.81
C HIS A 27 0.03 28.63 12.95
N GLY A 28 0.20 28.11 14.17
CA GLY A 28 -0.53 28.60 15.36
C GLY A 28 -1.96 28.08 15.53
N ILE A 29 -2.53 27.35 14.56
CA ILE A 29 -3.93 26.84 14.59
C ILE A 29 -4.19 25.94 15.81
N ILE A 30 -3.28 25.01 16.10
CA ILE A 30 -3.43 24.08 17.25
C ILE A 30 -3.34 24.84 18.57
N LYS A 31 -2.48 25.85 18.67
CA LYS A 31 -2.33 26.68 19.87
C LYS A 31 -3.59 27.52 20.12
N ALA A 32 -4.15 28.14 19.09
CA ALA A 32 -5.42 28.88 19.17
C ALA A 32 -6.60 27.95 19.53
N ARG A 33 -6.67 26.74 18.96
CA ARG A 33 -7.66 25.71 19.32
C ARG A 33 -7.56 25.34 20.80
N ASN A 34 -6.37 25.04 21.29
CA ASN A 34 -6.19 24.59 22.67
C ASN A 34 -6.51 25.69 23.68
N MET A 35 -6.17 26.95 23.38
CA MET A 35 -6.57 28.11 24.19
C MET A 35 -8.09 28.30 24.20
N PHE A 36 -8.77 28.08 23.08
CA PHE A 36 -10.23 28.16 23.03
C PHE A 36 -10.88 27.07 23.88
N LEU A 37 -10.39 25.83 23.79
CA LEU A 37 -10.91 24.71 24.57
C LEU A 37 -10.74 24.95 26.08
N GLU A 38 -9.58 25.47 26.48
CA GLU A 38 -9.30 25.85 27.87
C GLU A 38 -10.25 26.96 28.36
N GLU A 39 -10.50 27.99 27.54
CA GLU A 39 -11.44 29.08 27.90
C GLU A 39 -12.90 28.61 27.97
N MET A 40 -13.27 27.64 27.14
CA MET A 40 -14.61 27.05 27.15
C MET A 40 -14.81 26.00 28.24
N GLY A 41 -13.76 25.66 29.01
CA GLY A 41 -13.79 24.58 30.00
C GLY A 41 -14.03 23.19 29.37
N ILE A 42 -13.67 23.03 28.08
CA ILE A 42 -13.81 21.77 27.35
C ILE A 42 -12.49 21.03 27.45
N ASP A 43 -12.52 19.83 28.02
CA ASP A 43 -11.34 18.99 28.14
C ASP A 43 -10.74 18.71 26.75
N ASN A 44 -9.44 19.01 26.61
CA ASN A 44 -8.71 18.67 25.41
C ASN A 44 -8.57 17.13 25.36
N PRO A 45 -9.10 16.44 24.33
CA PRO A 45 -9.02 14.98 24.22
C PRO A 45 -7.57 14.46 24.15
N GLU A 46 -6.57 15.32 23.90
CA GLU A 46 -5.14 14.96 23.97
C GLU A 46 -4.54 15.03 25.40
N ARG A 47 -5.28 15.57 26.39
CA ARG A 47 -4.81 15.77 27.79
C ARG A 47 -5.24 14.63 28.74
N LEU A 48 -6.06 13.69 28.27
CA LEU A 48 -6.55 12.52 29.03
C LEU A 48 -5.58 11.33 28.96
N VAL A 49 -4.36 11.49 29.46
CA VAL A 49 -3.50 10.36 29.86
C VAL A 49 -2.63 10.80 31.05
N VAL A 50 -3.24 11.13 32.19
CA VAL A 50 -2.71 10.94 33.56
C VAL A 50 -3.86 11.28 34.51
N ARG A 51 -4.52 10.27 35.08
CA ARG A 51 -5.13 10.30 36.42
C ARG A 51 -5.26 8.85 36.88
N ASN A 52 -4.54 8.53 37.96
CA ASN A 52 -4.55 7.23 38.64
C ASN A 52 -5.87 7.04 39.39
N ASP A 53 -6.22 5.76 39.54
CA ASP A 53 -7.44 5.19 40.11
C ASP A 53 -7.72 5.61 41.56
N VAL A 54 -8.97 5.97 41.89
CA VAL A 54 -9.69 5.58 43.12
C VAL A 54 -11.22 5.71 42.90
N GLU A 55 -11.93 4.60 43.16
CA GLU A 55 -13.36 4.43 43.50
C GLU A 55 -14.51 4.76 42.52
N GLY A 56 -15.39 3.76 42.30
CA GLY A 56 -16.85 3.98 42.35
C GLY A 56 -17.69 3.76 41.10
N GLU A 57 -18.33 2.59 41.04
CA GLU A 57 -19.68 2.31 40.48
C GLU A 57 -20.00 2.38 38.96
N ILE A 58 -20.90 1.45 38.61
CA ILE A 58 -21.42 1.09 37.28
C ILE A 58 -22.66 1.94 36.98
N VAL A 59 -22.80 2.53 35.79
CA VAL A 59 -24.11 2.65 35.11
C VAL A 59 -23.96 2.63 33.58
N SER A 60 -24.85 1.87 32.94
CA SER A 60 -25.12 1.78 31.51
C SER A 60 -25.69 3.07 30.91
N SER A 61 -25.48 3.30 29.61
CA SER A 61 -26.57 3.68 28.68
C SER A 61 -26.08 3.72 27.24
N ALA A 62 -26.87 3.11 26.38
CA ALA A 62 -26.81 3.25 24.94
C ALA A 62 -27.42 4.59 24.49
N ALA A 63 -26.89 5.20 23.42
CA ALA A 63 -27.68 6.03 22.52
C ALA A 63 -26.94 6.18 21.17
N ASN A 64 -27.52 5.59 20.14
CA ASN A 64 -27.34 5.98 18.75
C ASN A 64 -27.77 7.44 18.56
N ALA A 65 -27.04 8.21 17.75
CA ALA A 65 -27.66 9.20 16.88
C ALA A 65 -26.75 9.51 15.68
N SER A 66 -27.22 9.06 14.52
CA SER A 66 -26.98 9.68 13.23
C SER A 66 -27.22 11.20 13.31
N SER A 67 -26.36 11.98 12.67
CA SER A 67 -26.74 13.26 12.08
C SER A 67 -25.80 13.55 10.93
N SER A 68 -26.35 13.36 9.73
CA SER A 68 -25.81 13.88 8.49
C SER A 68 -26.08 15.40 8.40
N ASP A 69 -25.26 16.01 7.56
CA ASP A 69 -25.58 17.11 6.66
C ASP A 69 -25.45 18.59 7.09
N VAL A 70 -24.99 19.30 6.06
CA VAL A 70 -25.19 20.70 5.65
C VAL A 70 -24.19 21.76 6.15
N LEU A 71 -23.31 22.21 5.25
CA LEU A 71 -23.37 23.51 4.53
C LEU A 71 -22.02 23.72 3.79
N GLU A 72 -21.98 23.61 2.44
CA GLU A 72 -22.18 24.69 1.43
C GLU A 72 -20.87 25.49 1.18
N GLN A 73 -20.43 25.88 -0.02
CA GLN A 73 -21.02 26.25 -1.33
C GLN A 73 -19.96 25.99 -2.43
N GLU A 74 -20.33 25.45 -3.60
CA GLU A 74 -20.70 26.16 -4.83
C GLU A 74 -19.75 27.28 -5.29
N GLN A 75 -18.97 27.00 -6.36
CA GLN A 75 -18.75 27.97 -7.43
C GLN A 75 -18.89 27.27 -8.79
N ASN A 76 -19.77 27.89 -9.57
CA ASN A 76 -20.35 27.47 -10.82
C ASN A 76 -19.33 27.49 -11.97
N GLY A 77 -19.33 26.45 -12.80
CA GLY A 77 -18.58 26.36 -14.04
C GLY A 77 -19.39 25.63 -15.10
N ARG A 78 -20.36 26.36 -15.66
CA ARG A 78 -21.19 26.00 -16.81
C ARG A 78 -20.30 25.47 -17.95
N VAL A 79 -20.44 24.20 -18.32
CA VAL A 79 -19.96 23.71 -19.62
C VAL A 79 -21.18 23.45 -20.48
N THR A 80 -21.24 24.28 -21.50
CA THR A 80 -22.16 24.35 -22.61
C THR A 80 -22.23 23.05 -23.41
N GLU A 81 -23.41 22.86 -23.99
CA GLU A 81 -23.65 22.03 -25.17
C GLU A 81 -22.53 22.20 -26.19
N VAL A 82 -22.01 21.06 -26.66
CA VAL A 82 -21.39 20.94 -27.98
C VAL A 82 -21.93 19.63 -28.56
N ALA A 83 -23.11 19.75 -29.17
CA ALA A 83 -23.50 18.91 -30.28
C ALA A 83 -22.68 19.33 -31.51
N ASP A 84 -22.57 18.40 -32.45
CA ASP A 84 -22.08 18.54 -33.83
C ASP A 84 -20.56 18.48 -34.06
N ALA A 85 -20.11 17.30 -34.49
CA ALA A 85 -19.47 17.11 -35.81
C ALA A 85 -19.05 15.63 -35.98
N PHE A 86 -19.94 14.80 -36.52
CA PHE A 86 -19.59 13.66 -37.37
C PHE A 86 -20.80 13.38 -38.26
N ASP A 87 -20.80 14.03 -39.41
CA ASP A 87 -21.76 13.90 -40.51
C ASP A 87 -21.21 12.91 -41.55
N GLY A 88 -22.10 12.04 -42.04
CA GLY A 88 -22.14 11.68 -43.46
C GLY A 88 -21.56 10.34 -43.93
N GLY A 89 -22.48 9.40 -44.25
CA GLY A 89 -22.33 8.34 -45.27
C GLY A 89 -22.39 6.92 -44.70
N ASP A 90 -23.26 6.00 -45.09
CA ASP A 90 -24.15 5.89 -46.24
C ASP A 90 -25.18 4.77 -45.91
N GLU A 91 -26.46 5.00 -46.21
CA GLU A 91 -27.54 4.02 -46.04
C GLU A 91 -27.63 3.15 -47.30
N GLY A 92 -27.49 1.82 -47.11
CA GLY A 92 -27.79 0.83 -48.13
C GLY A 92 -28.82 -0.17 -47.60
N ASP A 93 -30.10 0.15 -47.78
CA ASP A 93 -31.23 -0.77 -47.61
C ASP A 93 -31.10 -1.97 -48.56
N VAL A 94 -31.06 -3.19 -48.00
CA VAL A 94 -31.51 -4.39 -48.72
C VAL A 94 -32.35 -5.23 -47.77
N ASP A 95 -33.66 -5.14 -48.00
CA ASP A 95 -34.73 -5.94 -47.42
C ASP A 95 -34.47 -7.45 -47.61
N SER A 96 -34.65 -8.24 -46.56
CA SER A 96 -34.71 -9.70 -46.63
C SER A 96 -35.49 -10.22 -45.42
N GLN A 97 -36.78 -10.43 -45.67
CA GLN A 97 -37.74 -11.07 -44.79
C GLN A 97 -37.38 -12.54 -44.52
N ASP A 98 -37.06 -12.90 -43.27
CA ASP A 98 -37.60 -14.11 -42.62
C ASP A 98 -37.09 -14.25 -41.17
N ALA A 99 -37.94 -14.00 -40.16
CA ALA A 99 -37.89 -14.67 -38.85
C ALA A 99 -39.07 -14.25 -37.93
N ARG A 100 -40.15 -15.01 -38.08
CA ARG A 100 -41.13 -15.47 -37.06
C ARG A 100 -41.12 -14.85 -35.64
N LYS A 101 -42.19 -14.09 -35.40
CA LYS A 101 -43.03 -13.92 -34.19
C LYS A 101 -42.58 -14.50 -32.83
N ALA A 102 -42.47 -13.57 -31.89
CA ALA A 102 -43.16 -13.46 -30.59
C ALA A 102 -42.28 -13.56 -29.33
N ARG A 103 -41.92 -12.39 -28.76
CA ARG A 103 -41.86 -12.11 -27.32
C ARG A 103 -41.71 -10.59 -27.07
N SER A 104 -42.60 -10.04 -26.25
CA SER A 104 -42.55 -8.74 -25.56
C SER A 104 -42.06 -7.53 -26.38
N GLY A 105 -43.00 -6.67 -26.80
CA GLY A 105 -42.73 -5.40 -27.52
C GLY A 105 -41.94 -4.37 -26.73
N LYS A 106 -40.63 -4.58 -26.59
CA LYS A 106 -39.66 -3.54 -26.28
C LYS A 106 -39.00 -3.14 -27.60
N LYS A 107 -39.00 -1.85 -27.95
CA LYS A 107 -38.27 -1.39 -29.14
C LYS A 107 -36.79 -1.79 -28.98
N PRO A 108 -36.13 -2.31 -30.05
CA PRO A 108 -34.74 -2.69 -29.97
C PRO A 108 -33.92 -1.49 -29.52
N GLN A 109 -33.14 -1.66 -28.45
CA GLN A 109 -32.25 -0.63 -27.94
C GLN A 109 -30.85 -0.84 -28.50
N ARG A 110 -30.10 0.25 -28.59
CA ARG A 110 -28.69 0.18 -28.96
C ARG A 110 -27.97 -0.74 -27.98
N GLY A 111 -27.34 -1.78 -28.52
CA GLY A 111 -26.57 -2.76 -27.75
C GLY A 111 -27.37 -3.95 -27.21
N ASP A 112 -28.59 -4.23 -27.69
CA ASP A 112 -29.38 -5.40 -27.25
C ASP A 112 -28.66 -6.75 -27.45
N SER A 113 -27.75 -6.87 -28.42
CA SER A 113 -26.93 -8.07 -28.63
C SER A 113 -25.63 -8.07 -27.80
N LYS A 114 -25.31 -6.97 -27.13
CA LYS A 114 -24.01 -6.77 -26.50
C LYS A 114 -24.03 -7.21 -25.04
N THR A 115 -22.99 -7.90 -24.60
CA THR A 115 -22.81 -8.36 -23.23
C THR A 115 -21.52 -7.83 -22.60
N LEU A 116 -21.62 -7.26 -21.40
CA LEU A 116 -20.49 -6.83 -20.59
C LEU A 116 -20.24 -7.84 -19.46
N LEU A 117 -19.06 -8.46 -19.44
CA LEU A 117 -18.63 -9.31 -18.32
C LEU A 117 -17.86 -8.46 -17.30
N VAL A 118 -18.36 -8.39 -16.07
CA VAL A 118 -17.82 -7.54 -14.99
C VAL A 118 -17.33 -8.42 -13.83
N PRO A 119 -16.01 -8.65 -13.68
CA PRO A 119 -15.48 -9.35 -12.53
C PRO A 119 -15.66 -8.54 -11.24
N ILE A 120 -16.19 -9.18 -10.20
CA ILE A 120 -16.24 -8.67 -8.83
C ILE A 120 -15.32 -9.54 -7.99
N ALA A 121 -14.06 -9.13 -7.88
CA ALA A 121 -12.99 -9.93 -7.28
C ALA A 121 -11.93 -9.08 -6.58
N THR A 122 -10.96 -9.75 -5.97
CA THR A 122 -9.76 -9.14 -5.40
C THR A 122 -8.52 -9.52 -6.22
N ILE A 123 -7.36 -9.03 -5.80
CA ILE A 123 -6.09 -9.34 -6.45
C ILE A 123 -5.77 -10.84 -6.24
N GLY A 124 -5.16 -11.48 -7.24
CA GLY A 124 -4.79 -12.89 -7.17
C GLY A 124 -5.93 -13.90 -7.36
N CYS A 125 -7.19 -13.47 -7.52
CA CYS A 125 -8.32 -14.39 -7.69
C CYS A 125 -8.23 -15.23 -8.97
N GLY A 126 -7.67 -14.71 -10.07
CA GLY A 126 -7.59 -15.42 -11.35
C GLY A 126 -8.34 -14.77 -12.52
N LYS A 127 -8.94 -13.58 -12.30
CA LYS A 127 -9.68 -12.80 -13.32
C LYS A 127 -9.00 -12.77 -14.69
N THR A 128 -7.77 -12.31 -14.75
CA THR A 128 -7.03 -12.16 -16.01
C THR A 128 -6.76 -13.51 -16.67
N THR A 129 -6.50 -14.57 -15.90
CA THR A 129 -6.35 -15.92 -16.45
C THR A 129 -7.63 -16.37 -17.13
N LEU A 130 -8.76 -16.20 -16.43
CA LEU A 130 -10.08 -16.57 -16.93
C LEU A 130 -10.46 -15.73 -18.17
N ALA A 131 -10.13 -14.43 -18.15
CA ALA A 131 -10.42 -13.52 -19.24
C ALA A 131 -9.64 -13.87 -20.51
N ILE A 132 -8.34 -14.18 -20.39
CA ILE A 132 -7.51 -14.60 -21.53
C ILE A 132 -8.05 -15.91 -22.11
N ALA A 133 -8.36 -16.90 -21.26
CA ALA A 133 -8.89 -18.17 -21.74
C ALA A 133 -10.23 -18.01 -22.47
N LEU A 134 -11.15 -17.18 -21.96
CA LEU A 134 -12.42 -16.87 -22.64
C LEU A 134 -12.19 -16.14 -23.97
N THR A 135 -11.20 -15.26 -24.04
CA THR A 135 -10.84 -14.52 -25.25
C THR A 135 -10.30 -15.48 -26.32
N GLU A 136 -9.44 -16.42 -25.94
CA GLU A 136 -8.87 -17.41 -26.85
C GLU A 136 -9.92 -18.39 -27.39
N LEU A 137 -10.85 -18.82 -26.53
CA LEU A 137 -11.89 -19.79 -26.90
C LEU A 137 -13.01 -19.19 -27.75
N PHE A 138 -13.41 -17.93 -27.49
CA PHE A 138 -14.63 -17.34 -28.06
C PHE A 138 -14.42 -15.99 -28.75
N GLY A 139 -13.19 -15.49 -28.81
CA GLY A 139 -12.89 -14.20 -29.45
C GLY A 139 -13.53 -13.01 -28.75
N PHE A 140 -13.71 -13.06 -27.43
CA PHE A 140 -14.29 -11.94 -26.68
C PHE A 140 -13.35 -10.73 -26.64
N GLY A 141 -13.92 -9.53 -26.67
CA GLY A 141 -13.15 -8.32 -26.40
C GLY A 141 -12.61 -8.34 -24.96
N HIS A 142 -11.35 -7.99 -24.75
CA HIS A 142 -10.72 -8.02 -23.42
C HIS A 142 -10.02 -6.71 -23.10
N VAL A 143 -10.57 -5.96 -22.14
CA VAL A 143 -9.99 -4.70 -21.69
C VAL A 143 -9.40 -4.88 -20.30
N GLN A 144 -8.09 -4.72 -20.18
CA GLN A 144 -7.38 -4.79 -18.90
C GLN A 144 -7.15 -3.41 -18.31
N ASN A 145 -7.74 -3.14 -17.14
CA ASN A 145 -7.52 -1.88 -16.42
C ASN A 145 -6.03 -1.66 -16.13
N ASP A 146 -5.28 -2.72 -15.87
CA ASP A 146 -3.89 -2.63 -15.46
C ASP A 146 -2.95 -2.17 -16.60
N ASN A 147 -3.37 -2.24 -17.86
CA ASN A 147 -2.61 -1.68 -18.99
C ASN A 147 -2.78 -0.15 -19.16
N ILE A 148 -3.77 0.47 -18.49
CA ILE A 148 -4.13 1.88 -18.72
C ILE A 148 -3.33 2.83 -17.82
N THR A 149 -2.25 3.42 -18.34
CA THR A 149 -1.34 4.31 -17.58
C THR A 149 -1.71 5.80 -17.64
N LYS A 150 -2.71 6.17 -18.44
CA LYS A 150 -3.14 7.56 -18.67
C LYS A 150 -3.78 8.22 -17.44
N LYS A 151 -3.76 9.57 -17.38
CA LYS A 151 -4.52 10.36 -16.39
C LYS A 151 -6.00 10.01 -16.48
N HIS A 152 -6.72 9.92 -15.35
CA HIS A 152 -8.11 9.44 -15.29
C HIS A 152 -8.32 8.00 -15.81
N PRO A 153 -7.62 7.00 -15.22
CA PRO A 153 -7.63 5.63 -15.72
C PRO A 153 -9.02 5.01 -15.77
N MET A 154 -9.92 5.38 -14.84
CA MET A 154 -11.30 4.89 -14.83
C MET A 154 -12.12 5.33 -16.05
N LYS A 155 -11.87 6.56 -16.55
CA LYS A 155 -12.54 7.06 -17.75
C LYS A 155 -12.02 6.30 -18.97
N HIS A 156 -10.70 6.25 -19.13
CA HIS A 156 -10.09 5.53 -20.25
C HIS A 156 -10.41 4.03 -20.25
N PHE A 157 -10.61 3.43 -19.09
CA PHE A 157 -11.06 2.04 -19.00
C PHE A 157 -12.48 1.87 -19.56
N ALA A 158 -13.41 2.74 -19.18
CA ALA A 158 -14.74 2.72 -19.76
C ALA A 158 -14.72 3.05 -21.26
N ASP A 159 -13.96 4.06 -21.68
CA ASP A 159 -13.81 4.43 -23.10
C ASP A 159 -13.29 3.25 -23.93
N ALA A 160 -12.27 2.53 -23.44
CA ALA A 160 -11.72 1.35 -24.11
C ALA A 160 -12.76 0.23 -24.26
N ILE A 161 -13.59 0.00 -23.23
CA ILE A 161 -14.70 -0.96 -23.30
C ILE A 161 -15.72 -0.54 -24.36
N LEU A 162 -16.06 0.75 -24.41
CA LEU A 162 -17.00 1.28 -25.41
C LEU A 162 -16.46 1.15 -26.84
N THR A 163 -15.14 1.32 -27.02
CA THR A 163 -14.46 1.15 -28.31
C THR A 163 -14.35 -0.32 -28.74
N GLU A 164 -14.52 -1.30 -27.84
CA GLU A 164 -14.51 -2.71 -28.22
C GLU A 164 -15.87 -3.26 -28.68
N PHE A 165 -16.97 -2.67 -28.22
CA PHE A 165 -18.31 -3.12 -28.59
C PHE A 165 -18.68 -3.02 -30.10
N PRO A 166 -18.07 -2.17 -30.94
CA PRO A 166 -18.26 -2.24 -32.39
C PRO A 166 -17.84 -3.60 -32.97
N ASP A 167 -16.69 -4.12 -32.56
CA ASP A 167 -16.09 -5.32 -33.15
C ASP A 167 -16.42 -6.60 -32.37
N HIS A 168 -16.88 -6.47 -31.12
CA HIS A 168 -17.17 -7.60 -30.24
C HIS A 168 -18.58 -7.55 -29.67
N ASP A 169 -19.26 -8.70 -29.62
CA ASP A 169 -20.55 -8.83 -28.93
C ASP A 169 -20.40 -9.00 -27.43
N VAL A 170 -19.30 -9.60 -26.97
CA VAL A 170 -18.99 -9.78 -25.55
C VAL A 170 -17.68 -9.08 -25.24
N VAL A 171 -17.69 -8.23 -24.20
CA VAL A 171 -16.49 -7.53 -23.72
C VAL A 171 -16.26 -7.80 -22.24
N ILE A 172 -15.05 -8.20 -21.88
CA ILE A 172 -14.60 -8.45 -20.51
C ILE A 172 -13.93 -7.21 -19.95
N ALA A 173 -14.52 -6.66 -18.89
CA ALA A 173 -13.99 -5.54 -18.13
C ALA A 173 -13.01 -6.03 -17.05
N ASP A 174 -11.80 -6.48 -17.43
CA ASP A 174 -10.81 -7.05 -16.51
C ASP A 174 -10.24 -6.02 -15.53
N LYS A 175 -10.93 -5.94 -14.40
CA LYS A 175 -10.63 -5.14 -13.21
C LYS A 175 -11.23 -5.86 -12.00
N ASN A 176 -10.74 -5.53 -10.80
CA ASN A 176 -11.28 -6.09 -9.56
C ASN A 176 -12.75 -5.71 -9.27
N ASN A 177 -13.17 -4.48 -9.57
CA ASN A 177 -14.50 -3.93 -9.24
C ASN A 177 -15.04 -4.23 -7.82
N HIS A 178 -14.14 -4.32 -6.85
CA HIS A 178 -14.43 -4.65 -5.44
C HIS A 178 -15.16 -3.54 -4.66
N PHE A 179 -15.36 -2.34 -5.22
CA PHE A 179 -16.09 -1.25 -4.55
C PHE A 179 -17.38 -0.94 -5.30
N PHE A 180 -18.43 -0.53 -4.57
CA PHE A 180 -19.72 -0.12 -5.14
C PHE A 180 -19.54 0.95 -6.21
N GLU A 181 -18.74 1.99 -5.96
CA GLU A 181 -18.55 3.10 -6.90
C GLU A 181 -17.87 2.68 -8.19
N HIS A 182 -17.10 1.59 -8.18
CA HIS A 182 -16.52 1.03 -9.40
C HIS A 182 -17.59 0.44 -10.30
N ARG A 183 -18.50 -0.35 -9.71
CA ARG A 183 -19.55 -1.07 -10.43
C ARG A 183 -20.59 -0.08 -10.95
N GLU A 184 -21.04 0.82 -10.09
CA GLU A 184 -22.02 1.85 -10.46
C GLU A 184 -21.55 2.69 -11.66
N LYS A 185 -20.34 3.25 -11.59
CA LYS A 185 -19.83 4.13 -12.65
C LYS A 185 -19.63 3.40 -13.97
N LEU A 186 -19.11 2.17 -13.92
CA LEU A 186 -18.89 1.37 -15.12
C LEU A 186 -20.21 1.01 -15.79
N VAL A 187 -21.15 0.46 -15.02
CA VAL A 187 -22.47 0.05 -15.52
C VAL A 187 -23.24 1.26 -16.05
N ALA A 188 -23.25 2.38 -15.34
CA ALA A 188 -23.89 3.60 -15.82
C ALA A 188 -23.27 4.11 -17.14
N THR A 189 -21.94 4.10 -17.26
CA THR A 189 -21.26 4.56 -18.47
C THR A 189 -21.59 3.69 -19.69
N VAL A 190 -21.60 2.36 -19.52
CA VAL A 190 -21.96 1.43 -20.59
C VAL A 190 -23.43 1.55 -20.95
N ARG A 191 -24.34 1.59 -19.97
CA ARG A 191 -25.79 1.74 -20.22
C ARG A 191 -26.16 3.06 -20.87
N ASN A 192 -25.42 4.13 -20.64
CA ASN A 192 -25.65 5.40 -21.31
C ASN A 192 -25.36 5.32 -22.83
N HIS A 193 -24.39 4.49 -23.24
CA HIS A 193 -24.03 4.32 -24.66
C HIS A 193 -24.78 3.15 -25.32
N PHE A 194 -24.96 2.07 -24.57
CA PHE A 194 -25.61 0.84 -24.99
C PHE A 194 -26.71 0.47 -23.95
N PRO A 195 -27.88 1.13 -23.99
CA PRO A 195 -28.96 0.89 -23.03
C PRO A 195 -29.42 -0.57 -22.98
N GLY A 196 -29.36 -1.25 -24.13
CA GLY A 196 -29.71 -2.66 -24.30
C GLY A 196 -28.67 -3.66 -23.80
N CYS A 197 -27.46 -3.21 -23.44
CA CYS A 197 -26.35 -4.10 -23.11
C CYS A 197 -26.67 -4.95 -21.87
N ASN A 198 -26.50 -6.26 -22.01
CA ASN A 198 -26.63 -7.23 -20.92
C ASN A 198 -25.37 -7.19 -20.03
N VAL A 199 -25.53 -6.87 -18.75
CA VAL A 199 -24.43 -6.77 -17.79
C VAL A 199 -24.41 -8.02 -16.92
N VAL A 200 -23.35 -8.82 -17.05
CA VAL A 200 -23.15 -10.07 -16.32
C VAL A 200 -22.02 -9.90 -15.31
N ALA A 201 -22.32 -10.04 -14.02
CA ALA A 201 -21.31 -10.03 -12.97
C ALA A 201 -20.67 -11.41 -12.80
N LEU A 202 -19.35 -11.46 -12.82
CA LEU A 202 -18.57 -12.64 -12.44
C LEU A 202 -18.17 -12.48 -10.96
N ASP A 203 -18.98 -13.00 -10.05
CA ASP A 203 -18.76 -12.82 -8.60
C ASP A 203 -17.85 -13.90 -8.04
N TRP A 204 -16.61 -13.53 -7.70
CA TRP A 204 -15.57 -14.46 -7.22
C TRP A 204 -15.77 -14.94 -5.77
N GLN A 205 -16.96 -14.72 -5.21
CA GLN A 205 -17.37 -15.18 -3.87
C GLN A 205 -16.32 -14.92 -2.78
N VAL A 206 -15.64 -13.76 -2.86
CA VAL A 206 -14.60 -13.39 -1.90
C VAL A 206 -15.25 -12.98 -0.59
N ASP A 207 -15.30 -13.91 0.35
CA ASP A 207 -15.91 -13.74 1.67
C ASP A 207 -14.84 -13.46 2.74
N PRO A 208 -14.88 -12.31 3.44
CA PRO A 208 -14.01 -12.03 4.58
C PRO A 208 -14.05 -13.09 5.69
N ALA A 209 -15.14 -13.85 5.83
CA ALA A 209 -15.21 -14.95 6.80
C ALA A 209 -14.24 -16.10 6.45
N ARG A 210 -13.87 -16.23 5.17
CA ARG A 210 -12.94 -17.25 4.64
C ARG A 210 -11.56 -16.65 4.32
N GLU A 211 -11.22 -15.52 4.93
CA GLU A 211 -10.02 -14.73 4.62
C GLU A 211 -8.75 -15.56 4.54
N LYS A 212 -8.52 -16.48 5.50
CA LYS A 212 -7.30 -17.28 5.55
C LYS A 212 -7.13 -18.15 4.31
N GLU A 213 -8.17 -18.91 3.94
CA GLU A 213 -8.14 -19.81 2.77
C GLU A 213 -7.94 -19.02 1.47
N ILE A 214 -8.66 -17.91 1.33
CA ILE A 214 -8.60 -17.05 0.14
C ILE A 214 -7.23 -16.38 0.06
N LEU A 215 -6.69 -15.89 1.17
CA LEU A 215 -5.36 -15.30 1.22
C LEU A 215 -4.29 -16.32 0.85
N ASP A 216 -4.36 -17.55 1.37
CA ASP A 216 -3.41 -18.62 1.06
C ASP A 216 -3.41 -18.99 -0.43
N VAL A 217 -4.59 -19.08 -1.06
CA VAL A 217 -4.71 -19.37 -2.50
C VAL A 217 -4.24 -18.18 -3.35
N THR A 218 -4.72 -16.97 -3.06
CA THR A 218 -4.39 -15.78 -3.85
C THR A 218 -2.92 -15.40 -3.70
N ALA A 219 -2.32 -15.55 -2.51
CA ALA A 219 -0.89 -15.34 -2.30
C ALA A 219 -0.05 -16.36 -3.06
N ARG A 220 -0.39 -17.65 -3.02
CA ARG A 220 0.30 -18.69 -3.82
C ARG A 220 0.26 -18.37 -5.32
N ARG A 221 -0.90 -17.96 -5.85
CA ARG A 221 -1.07 -17.56 -7.26
C ARG A 221 -0.23 -16.32 -7.63
N VAL A 222 -0.09 -15.37 -6.71
CA VAL A 222 0.75 -14.17 -6.91
C VAL A 222 2.24 -14.55 -6.87
N ILE A 223 2.65 -15.40 -5.92
CA ILE A 223 4.03 -15.91 -5.82
C ILE A 223 4.41 -16.74 -7.05
N SER A 224 3.54 -17.65 -7.50
CA SER A 224 3.83 -18.53 -8.64
C SER A 224 3.96 -17.76 -9.96
N ARG A 225 3.27 -16.63 -10.09
CA ARG A 225 3.45 -15.69 -11.21
C ARG A 225 4.73 -14.85 -11.09
N GLY A 226 5.30 -14.74 -9.90
CA GLY A 226 6.55 -14.03 -9.65
C GLY A 226 6.50 -12.55 -10.04
N GLU A 227 7.60 -12.04 -10.60
CA GLU A 227 7.73 -10.64 -11.03
C GLU A 227 6.83 -10.29 -12.22
N ASN A 228 6.21 -11.28 -12.87
CA ASN A 228 5.26 -11.09 -13.97
C ASN A 228 3.83 -10.82 -13.47
N HIS A 229 3.61 -10.69 -12.16
CA HIS A 229 2.29 -10.30 -11.67
C HIS A 229 2.06 -8.79 -11.85
N GLN A 230 1.08 -8.47 -12.70
CA GLN A 230 0.83 -7.14 -13.30
C GLN A 230 0.69 -5.96 -12.32
N SER A 231 0.23 -6.22 -11.08
CA SER A 231 -0.13 -5.19 -10.09
C SER A 231 0.64 -5.29 -8.75
N LEU A 232 1.26 -6.44 -8.49
CA LEU A 232 1.91 -6.75 -7.20
C LEU A 232 3.11 -7.64 -7.49
N THR A 233 4.32 -7.12 -7.33
CA THR A 233 5.56 -7.88 -7.50
C THR A 233 6.03 -8.38 -6.13
N PRO A 234 6.09 -9.72 -5.89
CA PRO A 234 6.50 -10.29 -4.62
C PRO A 234 7.90 -9.86 -4.17
N GLY A 235 8.84 -9.65 -5.12
CA GLY A 235 10.20 -9.23 -4.83
C GLY A 235 10.35 -7.75 -4.44
N ARG A 236 9.37 -6.90 -4.80
CA ARG A 236 9.38 -5.45 -4.50
C ARG A 236 8.46 -5.05 -3.35
N THR A 237 7.52 -5.92 -2.97
CA THR A 237 6.47 -5.61 -1.99
C THR A 237 6.56 -6.59 -0.81
N ALA A 238 7.42 -6.29 0.16
CA ALA A 238 7.69 -7.15 1.33
C ALA A 238 6.43 -7.51 2.15
N GLU A 239 5.33 -6.76 1.99
CA GLU A 239 4.04 -6.99 2.67
C GLU A 239 2.87 -7.21 1.69
N PHE A 240 3.10 -7.80 0.51
CA PHE A 240 2.03 -8.00 -0.48
C PHE A 240 0.83 -8.79 0.08
N GLN A 241 1.06 -9.70 1.03
CA GLN A 241 -0.01 -10.41 1.73
C GLN A 241 -0.94 -9.47 2.51
N LYS A 242 -0.44 -8.40 3.12
CA LYS A 242 -1.30 -7.40 3.79
C LYS A 242 -2.14 -6.63 2.79
N ILE A 243 -1.62 -6.38 1.60
CA ILE A 243 -2.40 -5.77 0.52
C ILE A 243 -3.51 -6.72 0.08
N LEU A 244 -3.20 -8.00 -0.17
CA LEU A 244 -4.23 -9.01 -0.50
C LEU A 244 -5.31 -9.09 0.58
N GLN A 245 -4.90 -9.19 1.84
CA GLN A 245 -5.80 -9.21 3.00
C GLN A 245 -6.70 -7.97 3.06
N ARG A 246 -6.14 -6.78 2.82
CA ARG A 246 -6.90 -5.54 2.76
C ARG A 246 -7.95 -5.56 1.66
N PHE A 247 -7.59 -6.00 0.45
CA PHE A 247 -8.54 -6.09 -0.66
C PHE A 247 -9.68 -7.07 -0.36
N ILE A 248 -9.41 -8.18 0.36
CA ILE A 248 -10.43 -9.12 0.82
C ILE A 248 -11.38 -8.43 1.81
N ARG A 249 -10.85 -7.73 2.82
CA ARG A 249 -11.65 -7.07 3.87
C ARG A 249 -12.43 -5.85 3.38
N GLU A 250 -11.85 -5.06 2.48
CA GLU A 250 -12.44 -3.82 1.99
C GLU A 250 -13.42 -4.03 0.83
N ARG A 251 -13.49 -5.25 0.26
CA ARG A 251 -14.44 -5.55 -0.81
C ARG A 251 -15.87 -5.32 -0.31
N ASN A 252 -16.62 -4.52 -1.06
CA ASN A 252 -18.06 -4.46 -0.92
C ASN A 252 -18.70 -5.71 -1.54
N PRO A 253 -19.51 -6.47 -0.77
CA PRO A 253 -20.24 -7.60 -1.32
C PRO A 253 -21.17 -7.16 -2.46
N LEU A 254 -21.50 -8.11 -3.34
CA LEU A 254 -22.52 -7.91 -4.35
C LEU A 254 -23.88 -7.77 -3.66
N ASP A 255 -24.62 -6.73 -4.00
CA ASP A 255 -25.96 -6.48 -3.47
C ASP A 255 -26.87 -5.92 -4.56
N LEU A 256 -27.63 -6.78 -5.25
CA LEU A 256 -28.52 -6.42 -6.36
C LEU A 256 -29.64 -5.44 -5.96
N THR A 257 -29.87 -5.21 -4.67
CA THR A 257 -30.82 -4.19 -4.18
C THR A 257 -30.19 -2.80 -4.12
N SER A 258 -28.86 -2.73 -4.07
CA SER A 258 -28.11 -1.49 -4.02
C SER A 258 -28.16 -0.74 -5.35
N ARG A 259 -28.03 0.58 -5.27
CA ARG A 259 -27.94 1.45 -6.46
C ARG A 259 -26.76 1.08 -7.37
N ALA A 260 -25.68 0.53 -6.82
CA ALA A 260 -24.47 0.19 -7.56
C ALA A 260 -24.64 -1.06 -8.42
N ASP A 261 -25.45 -2.03 -7.96
CA ASP A 261 -25.52 -3.36 -8.55
C ASP A 261 -26.88 -3.67 -9.17
N LYS A 262 -27.91 -2.84 -8.94
CA LYS A 262 -29.24 -2.98 -9.57
C LYS A 262 -29.24 -2.99 -11.11
N GLY A 263 -28.14 -2.55 -11.74
CA GLY A 263 -27.96 -2.54 -13.19
C GLY A 263 -27.31 -3.81 -13.75
N ILE A 264 -26.97 -4.77 -12.89
CA ILE A 264 -26.47 -6.11 -13.24
C ILE A 264 -27.69 -7.00 -13.54
N ASP A 265 -27.71 -7.61 -14.73
CA ASP A 265 -28.84 -8.45 -15.18
C ASP A 265 -28.66 -9.91 -14.77
N GLN A 266 -27.42 -10.39 -14.70
CA GLN A 266 -27.09 -11.77 -14.35
C GLN A 266 -25.86 -11.83 -13.46
N VAL A 267 -25.84 -12.81 -12.54
CA VAL A 267 -24.70 -13.09 -11.66
C VAL A 267 -24.24 -14.52 -11.90
N ILE A 268 -22.96 -14.69 -12.20
CA ILE A 268 -22.30 -15.98 -12.31
C ILE A 268 -21.39 -16.13 -11.08
N PRO A 269 -21.70 -17.03 -10.14
CA PRO A 269 -20.83 -17.30 -9.01
C PRO A 269 -19.58 -18.05 -9.48
N ILE A 270 -18.42 -17.60 -9.01
CA ILE A 270 -17.11 -18.20 -9.27
C ILE A 270 -16.46 -18.48 -7.92
N ASP A 271 -16.09 -19.71 -7.67
CA ASP A 271 -15.39 -20.07 -6.43
C ASP A 271 -13.90 -19.74 -6.58
N VAL A 272 -13.43 -18.77 -5.79
CA VAL A 272 -12.02 -18.38 -5.76
C VAL A 272 -11.09 -19.54 -5.39
N LEU A 273 -11.57 -20.54 -4.65
CA LEU A 273 -10.76 -21.71 -4.28
C LEU A 273 -10.70 -22.77 -5.37
N SER A 274 -11.66 -22.78 -6.30
CA SER A 274 -11.67 -23.70 -7.43
C SER A 274 -10.51 -23.41 -8.39
N ASP A 275 -10.11 -24.43 -9.14
CA ASP A 275 -9.12 -24.27 -10.21
C ASP A 275 -9.68 -23.46 -11.40
N THR A 276 -8.79 -23.11 -12.33
CA THR A 276 -9.16 -22.27 -13.48
C THR A 276 -10.11 -23.02 -14.42
N TRP A 277 -9.92 -24.32 -14.57
CA TRP A 277 -10.74 -25.19 -15.42
C TRP A 277 -12.20 -25.18 -14.99
N THR A 278 -12.45 -25.50 -13.72
CA THR A 278 -13.78 -25.57 -13.12
C THR A 278 -14.50 -24.23 -13.26
N ASN A 279 -13.79 -23.13 -12.97
CA ASN A 279 -14.33 -21.78 -13.10
C ASN A 279 -14.63 -21.40 -14.56
N LEU A 280 -13.81 -21.82 -15.51
CA LEU A 280 -14.01 -21.57 -16.94
C LEU A 280 -15.24 -22.31 -17.46
N VAL A 281 -15.37 -23.61 -17.15
CA VAL A 281 -16.54 -24.42 -17.50
C VAL A 281 -17.82 -23.84 -16.89
N ALA A 282 -17.77 -23.37 -15.63
CA ALA A 282 -18.90 -22.74 -14.98
C ALA A 282 -19.39 -21.48 -15.72
N VAL A 283 -18.47 -20.63 -16.18
CA VAL A 283 -18.80 -19.43 -16.96
C VAL A 283 -19.35 -19.81 -18.34
N ILE A 284 -18.74 -20.75 -19.06
CA ILE A 284 -19.19 -21.20 -20.38
C ILE A 284 -20.63 -21.70 -20.31
N ARG A 285 -20.95 -22.54 -19.32
CA ARG A 285 -22.31 -23.05 -19.10
C ARG A 285 -23.28 -21.94 -18.75
N ALA A 286 -22.91 -21.04 -17.84
CA ALA A 286 -23.79 -19.98 -17.39
C ALA A 286 -24.09 -18.92 -18.47
N LEU A 287 -23.18 -18.76 -19.44
CA LEU A 287 -23.38 -17.93 -20.63
C LEU A 287 -24.08 -18.66 -21.78
N ASN A 288 -24.41 -19.96 -21.62
CA ASN A 288 -24.97 -20.82 -22.67
C ASN A 288 -24.16 -20.83 -23.97
N LEU A 289 -22.83 -20.85 -23.84
CA LEU A 289 -21.92 -20.96 -24.99
C LEU A 289 -21.74 -22.43 -25.37
N ASP A 290 -21.42 -22.67 -26.63
CA ASP A 290 -21.04 -24.01 -27.09
C ASP A 290 -19.80 -24.49 -26.33
N MET A 291 -19.88 -25.68 -25.75
CA MET A 291 -18.80 -26.23 -24.94
C MET A 291 -17.63 -26.61 -25.86
N PRO A 292 -16.43 -26.01 -25.69
CA PRO A 292 -15.24 -26.42 -26.42
C PRO A 292 -14.80 -27.83 -25.99
N THR A 293 -13.92 -28.45 -26.78
CA THR A 293 -13.33 -29.74 -26.36
C THR A 293 -12.40 -29.54 -25.18
N ASP A 294 -12.16 -30.60 -24.42
CA ASP A 294 -11.27 -30.53 -23.26
C ASP A 294 -9.86 -30.06 -23.68
N GLU A 295 -9.36 -30.53 -24.83
CA GLU A 295 -8.05 -30.12 -25.34
C GLU A 295 -7.98 -28.61 -25.66
N ALA A 296 -9.08 -28.04 -26.18
CA ALA A 296 -9.14 -26.61 -26.47
C ALA A 296 -9.14 -25.78 -25.19
N ILE A 297 -9.86 -26.22 -24.16
CA ILE A 297 -9.89 -25.56 -22.85
C ILE A 297 -8.50 -25.63 -22.20
N ASP A 298 -7.82 -26.78 -22.27
CA ASP A 298 -6.49 -26.97 -21.70
C ASP A 298 -5.46 -26.07 -22.38
N ALA A 299 -5.53 -25.98 -23.71
CA ALA A 299 -4.67 -25.10 -24.51
C ALA A 299 -4.86 -23.62 -24.12
N ALA A 300 -6.11 -23.17 -24.02
CA ALA A 300 -6.44 -21.79 -23.64
C ALA A 300 -5.96 -21.45 -22.22
N ILE A 301 -6.09 -22.39 -21.27
CA ILE A 301 -5.58 -22.21 -19.91
C ILE A 301 -4.05 -22.16 -19.88
N ALA A 302 -3.38 -23.05 -20.64
CA ALA A 302 -1.92 -23.05 -20.74
C ALA A 302 -1.39 -21.73 -21.32
N SER A 303 -2.02 -21.21 -22.36
CA SER A 303 -1.76 -19.89 -22.95
C SER A 303 -1.94 -18.76 -21.92
N ALA A 304 -3.04 -18.79 -21.15
CA ALA A 304 -3.29 -17.82 -20.08
C ALA A 304 -2.24 -17.86 -18.94
N PHE A 305 -1.60 -19.00 -18.70
CA PHE A 305 -0.48 -19.11 -17.75
C PHE A 305 0.86 -18.66 -18.33
N ALA A 306 1.08 -18.84 -19.64
CA ALA A 306 2.28 -18.37 -20.35
C ALA A 306 2.27 -16.86 -20.61
N TYR A 307 1.11 -16.21 -20.53
CA TYR A 307 0.95 -14.77 -20.70
C TYR A 307 1.84 -13.96 -19.75
N THR A 308 2.61 -13.03 -20.32
CA THR A 308 3.39 -12.03 -19.58
C THR A 308 2.78 -10.64 -19.80
N PRO A 309 2.45 -9.89 -18.73
CA PRO A 309 1.87 -8.56 -18.89
C PRO A 309 2.88 -7.57 -19.46
N THR A 310 2.41 -6.71 -20.36
CA THR A 310 3.22 -5.68 -21.02
C THR A 310 3.44 -4.43 -20.16
N VAL A 311 2.66 -4.25 -19.09
CA VAL A 311 2.73 -3.09 -18.17
C VAL A 311 2.63 -3.57 -16.73
N VAL A 312 3.66 -3.28 -15.91
CA VAL A 312 3.63 -3.54 -14.44
C VAL A 312 3.25 -2.25 -13.72
N LYS A 313 2.08 -2.24 -13.08
CA LYS A 313 1.64 -1.17 -12.18
C LYS A 313 1.96 -1.55 -10.74
N THR A 314 2.35 -0.57 -9.93
CA THR A 314 2.50 -0.77 -8.48
C THR A 314 1.19 -0.42 -7.80
N VAL A 315 0.59 -1.37 -7.07
CA VAL A 315 -0.56 -1.08 -6.20
C VAL A 315 -0.04 -0.42 -4.92
N ASP A 316 -0.02 0.91 -4.92
CA ASP A 316 0.34 1.68 -3.74
C ASP A 316 -0.75 1.60 -2.65
N ASP A 317 -0.33 1.45 -1.40
CA ASP A 317 -1.19 1.60 -0.23
C ASP A 317 -1.75 3.03 -0.16
N ARG A 318 -3.06 3.17 -0.46
CA ARG A 318 -3.77 4.45 -0.50
C ARG A 318 -4.05 5.05 0.89
N SER A 319 -3.50 4.51 1.97
CA SER A 319 -3.56 5.11 3.31
C SER A 319 -2.77 6.43 3.44
N ARG A 320 -1.97 6.81 2.42
CA ARG A 320 -1.27 8.10 2.36
C ARG A 320 -1.63 8.91 1.11
N LYS A 321 -2.88 9.40 1.02
CA LYS A 321 -3.23 10.39 -0.01
C LYS A 321 -3.10 11.81 0.54
N GLY A 322 -1.88 12.34 0.45
CA GLY A 322 -1.55 13.74 0.65
C GLY A 322 -0.66 14.26 -0.50
N LYS A 323 -1.33 14.61 -1.61
CA LYS A 323 -0.91 15.42 -2.77
C LYS A 323 0.25 14.94 -3.69
N LYS A 324 -0.21 14.36 -4.80
CA LYS A 324 0.29 14.32 -6.20
C LYS A 324 1.42 15.31 -6.56
N SER A 325 2.45 14.78 -7.22
CA SER A 325 3.29 15.53 -8.16
C SER A 325 2.74 15.43 -9.59
N GLU A 326 2.70 16.56 -10.28
CA GLU A 326 2.82 16.60 -11.74
C GLU A 326 4.22 16.17 -12.16
N SER A 327 4.30 15.37 -13.23
CA SER A 327 5.47 15.27 -14.10
C SER A 327 5.58 16.61 -14.87
N GLU A 328 6.73 17.18 -15.21
CA GLU A 328 7.97 16.61 -15.75
C GLU A 328 9.13 17.60 -15.53
N SER A 329 10.36 17.08 -15.32
CA SER A 329 11.53 17.42 -16.14
C SER A 329 12.79 16.71 -15.60
N ARG A 330 13.46 16.01 -16.53
CA ARG A 330 14.82 15.47 -16.53
C ARG A 330 15.77 16.01 -15.44
N ASP A 331 16.28 15.13 -14.58
CA ASP A 331 17.72 14.88 -14.43
C ASP A 331 17.98 13.58 -13.64
N GLY A 332 19.05 12.86 -13.96
CA GLY A 332 19.35 11.49 -13.52
C GLY A 332 19.68 11.33 -12.03
N ARG A 333 18.72 11.53 -11.13
CA ARG A 333 18.81 11.07 -9.73
C ARG A 333 18.05 9.76 -9.58
N SER A 334 18.80 8.65 -9.57
CA SER A 334 18.31 7.38 -9.00
C SER A 334 17.64 7.68 -7.66
N ALA A 335 16.39 7.26 -7.48
CA ALA A 335 15.67 7.52 -6.25
C ALA A 335 16.42 6.90 -5.06
N LEU A 336 16.66 7.70 -4.01
CA LEU A 336 17.28 7.21 -2.77
C LEU A 336 16.26 6.39 -1.97
N ALA A 337 16.72 5.30 -1.36
CA ALA A 337 15.92 4.55 -0.40
C ALA A 337 15.57 5.42 0.83
N LYS A 338 14.52 5.07 1.57
CA LYS A 338 14.08 5.85 2.74
C LYS A 338 15.14 5.90 3.83
N TYR A 339 15.89 4.83 4.01
CA TYR A 339 17.15 4.84 4.73
C TYR A 339 18.01 3.65 4.30
N TYR A 340 19.29 3.74 4.60
CA TYR A 340 20.26 2.66 4.45
C TYR A 340 20.69 2.21 5.84
N GLY A 341 20.89 0.92 6.01
CA GLY A 341 21.20 0.35 7.32
C GLY A 341 21.78 -1.05 7.25
N ILE A 342 22.15 -1.59 8.40
CA ILE A 342 22.63 -2.96 8.55
C ILE A 342 21.48 -3.78 9.10
N ARG A 343 20.97 -4.74 8.32
CA ARG A 343 19.99 -5.71 8.81
C ARG A 343 20.73 -6.78 9.60
N VAL A 344 20.36 -6.97 10.85
CA VAL A 344 20.98 -7.97 11.72
C VAL A 344 20.55 -9.37 11.27
N THR A 345 21.53 -10.28 11.15
CA THR A 345 21.30 -11.68 10.71
C THR A 345 21.65 -12.70 11.78
N SER A 346 22.28 -12.30 12.90
CA SER A 346 22.51 -13.18 14.05
C SER A 346 21.19 -13.64 14.69
N PRO A 347 20.83 -14.94 14.62
CA PRO A 347 19.61 -15.48 15.23
C PRO A 347 19.64 -15.42 16.76
N ASP A 348 20.84 -15.50 17.34
CA ASP A 348 21.09 -15.70 18.77
C ASP A 348 20.70 -14.50 19.65
N LEU A 349 20.57 -13.31 19.07
CA LEU A 349 20.18 -12.09 19.79
C LEU A 349 18.80 -12.20 20.46
N LYS A 350 17.88 -13.04 19.97
CA LYS A 350 16.56 -13.22 20.61
C LYS A 350 16.66 -14.09 21.88
N ASP A 351 17.44 -15.17 21.84
CA ASP A 351 17.53 -16.16 22.92
C ASP A 351 18.52 -15.74 24.01
N GLU A 352 19.62 -15.06 23.66
CA GLU A 352 20.60 -14.55 24.62
C GLU A 352 20.03 -13.46 25.53
N ARG A 353 19.03 -12.70 25.06
CA ARG A 353 18.40 -11.62 25.84
C ARG A 353 17.53 -12.13 26.98
N ALA A 354 16.79 -13.22 26.78
CA ALA A 354 15.99 -13.81 27.86
C ALA A 354 16.90 -14.25 29.02
N ARG A 355 18.04 -14.86 28.69
CA ARG A 355 19.08 -15.28 29.64
C ARG A 355 19.80 -14.09 30.27
N PHE A 356 20.07 -13.03 29.51
CA PHE A 356 20.75 -11.83 30.02
C PHE A 356 20.04 -11.19 31.22
N PHE A 357 18.70 -11.24 31.26
CA PHE A 357 17.90 -10.70 32.36
C PHE A 357 17.60 -11.70 33.49
N GLU A 358 18.03 -12.96 33.39
CA GLU A 358 17.85 -13.92 34.49
C GLU A 358 18.66 -13.50 35.73
N GLY A 359 17.99 -13.44 36.89
CA GLY A 359 18.61 -13.04 38.15
C GLY A 359 18.93 -11.55 38.29
N ARG A 360 18.67 -10.71 37.28
CA ARG A 360 18.90 -9.25 37.33
C ARG A 360 17.67 -8.51 37.87
N GLN A 361 17.89 -7.44 38.64
CA GLN A 361 16.82 -6.58 39.19
C GLN A 361 15.94 -5.94 38.08
N GLU A 362 16.49 -5.80 36.87
CA GLU A 362 15.81 -5.22 35.71
C GLU A 362 14.87 -6.19 34.99
N ARG A 363 14.77 -7.45 35.45
CA ARG A 363 13.91 -8.48 34.85
C ARG A 363 12.44 -8.05 34.73
N GLY A 364 11.92 -7.33 35.72
CA GLY A 364 10.55 -6.81 35.69
C GLY A 364 10.30 -5.85 34.53
N PHE A 365 11.30 -5.06 34.13
CA PHE A 365 11.19 -4.18 32.96
C PHE A 365 11.17 -4.99 31.67
N TRP A 366 12.06 -5.97 31.54
CA TRP A 366 12.08 -6.90 30.41
C TRP A 366 10.73 -7.60 30.21
N ASP A 367 10.18 -8.18 31.29
CA ASP A 367 8.93 -8.93 31.25
C ASP A 367 7.74 -8.03 30.83
N ALA A 368 7.75 -6.74 31.19
CA ALA A 368 6.74 -5.78 30.74
C ALA A 368 6.76 -5.56 29.21
N PHE A 369 7.96 -5.48 28.60
CA PHE A 369 8.09 -5.35 27.14
C PHE A 369 7.70 -6.64 26.40
N VAL A 370 8.07 -7.81 26.95
CA VAL A 370 7.69 -9.12 26.41
C VAL A 370 6.17 -9.30 26.47
N LYS A 371 5.55 -9.08 27.63
CA LYS A 371 4.10 -9.22 27.85
C LYS A 371 3.29 -8.26 26.97
N GLY A 372 3.83 -7.07 26.69
CA GLY A 372 3.24 -6.10 25.78
C GLY A 372 3.39 -6.41 24.28
N LYS A 373 4.05 -7.52 23.89
CA LYS A 373 4.46 -7.81 22.50
C LYS A 373 5.23 -6.65 21.84
N ARG A 374 6.07 -5.95 22.62
CA ARG A 374 6.74 -4.70 22.20
C ARG A 374 8.19 -4.88 21.72
N ILE A 375 8.63 -6.13 21.55
CA ILE A 375 9.95 -6.43 21.00
C ILE A 375 9.84 -6.42 19.48
N LYS A 376 10.75 -5.70 18.81
CA LYS A 376 10.79 -5.71 17.34
C LYS A 376 11.23 -7.08 16.83
N ASP A 377 10.57 -7.56 15.77
CA ASP A 377 10.93 -8.82 15.13
C ASP A 377 12.06 -8.70 14.09
N ASP A 378 12.31 -7.48 13.59
CA ASP A 378 13.33 -7.15 12.59
C ASP A 378 14.31 -6.09 13.14
N PHE A 379 15.53 -6.53 13.48
CA PHE A 379 16.58 -5.67 14.04
C PHE A 379 17.47 -5.10 12.94
N HIS A 380 17.73 -3.80 13.04
CA HIS A 380 18.65 -3.12 12.14
C HIS A 380 19.36 -1.97 12.85
N VAL A 381 20.51 -1.60 12.30
CA VAL A 381 21.25 -0.38 12.62
C VAL A 381 21.02 0.61 11.48
N THR A 382 20.48 1.78 11.79
CA THR A 382 20.33 2.85 10.78
C THR A 382 21.68 3.51 10.54
N LEU A 383 22.13 3.52 9.28
CA LEU A 383 23.35 4.19 8.84
C LEU A 383 23.06 5.60 8.32
N VAL A 384 22.01 5.77 7.52
CA VAL A 384 21.62 7.11 7.05
C VAL A 384 20.13 7.14 6.76
N PHE A 385 19.42 8.13 7.33
CA PHE A 385 17.98 8.30 7.12
C PHE A 385 17.70 9.37 6.07
N CYS A 386 17.13 8.96 4.94
CA CYS A 386 16.80 9.85 3.83
C CYS A 386 15.37 10.40 3.93
N GLY A 387 14.48 9.70 4.63
CA GLY A 387 13.07 10.04 4.70
C GLY A 387 12.32 9.83 3.39
N ASN A 388 11.10 10.33 3.32
CA ASN A 388 10.27 10.29 2.12
C ASN A 388 10.74 11.29 1.05
N SER A 389 10.19 11.24 -0.16
CA SER A 389 10.61 12.10 -1.28
C SER A 389 10.56 13.61 -1.01
N GLN A 390 9.74 14.09 -0.07
CA GLN A 390 9.71 15.50 0.34
C GLN A 390 10.79 15.84 1.36
N GLU A 391 11.09 14.93 2.29
CA GLU A 391 12.20 15.04 3.23
C GLU A 391 13.54 14.96 2.48
N GLN A 392 13.62 14.13 1.44
CA GLN A 392 14.80 13.98 0.59
C GLN A 392 15.23 15.28 -0.08
N LYS A 393 14.28 16.14 -0.46
CA LYS A 393 14.55 17.47 -1.05
C LYS A 393 15.20 18.45 -0.06
N LYS A 394 15.09 18.17 1.23
CA LYS A 394 15.62 18.99 2.33
C LYS A 394 16.83 18.35 3.01
N LEU A 395 17.31 17.20 2.51
CA LEU A 395 18.48 16.54 3.05
C LEU A 395 19.72 17.40 2.81
N PRO A 396 20.61 17.56 3.80
CA PRO A 396 21.92 18.14 3.59
C PRO A 396 22.72 17.35 2.54
N GLU A 397 23.56 18.04 1.75
CA GLU A 397 24.37 17.41 0.70
C GLU A 397 25.24 16.26 1.22
N SER A 398 25.85 16.42 2.38
CA SER A 398 26.65 15.38 3.05
C SER A 398 25.87 14.09 3.32
N ARG A 399 24.57 14.20 3.61
CA ARG A 399 23.69 13.05 3.84
C ARG A 399 23.27 12.39 2.55
N ILE A 400 23.04 13.18 1.49
CA ILE A 400 22.79 12.68 0.13
C ILE A 400 24.01 11.91 -0.37
N GLU A 401 25.22 12.43 -0.14
CA GLU A 401 26.47 11.79 -0.52
C GLU A 401 26.67 10.45 0.21
N LEU A 402 26.43 10.42 1.53
CA LEU A 402 26.48 9.18 2.31
C LEU A 402 25.44 8.15 1.84
N ALA A 403 24.21 8.59 1.53
CA ALA A 403 23.17 7.71 0.98
C ALA A 403 23.56 7.14 -0.39
N LYS A 404 24.12 7.97 -1.28
CA LYS A 404 24.62 7.53 -2.59
C LYS A 404 25.77 6.54 -2.45
N ARG A 405 26.69 6.75 -1.49
CA ARG A 405 27.79 5.81 -1.21
C ARG A 405 27.24 4.41 -0.89
N TYR A 406 26.23 4.32 -0.03
CA TYR A 406 25.59 3.04 0.29
C TYR A 406 24.76 2.47 -0.87
N GLN A 407 24.12 3.33 -1.66
CA GLN A 407 23.41 2.90 -2.86
C GLN A 407 24.35 2.24 -3.85
N THR A 408 25.47 2.89 -4.18
CA THR A 408 26.49 2.37 -5.09
C THR A 408 27.04 1.04 -4.59
N LEU A 409 27.38 0.96 -3.30
CA LEU A 409 27.87 -0.27 -2.66
C LEU A 409 26.92 -1.46 -2.83
N ILE A 410 25.61 -1.23 -2.65
CA ILE A 410 24.59 -2.28 -2.77
C ILE A 410 24.41 -2.68 -4.23
N THR A 411 24.38 -1.71 -5.15
CA THR A 411 24.16 -1.96 -6.57
C THR A 411 25.36 -2.65 -7.22
N SER A 412 26.60 -2.27 -6.86
CA SER A 412 27.82 -2.84 -7.44
C SER A 412 28.02 -4.33 -7.13
N GLN A 413 27.42 -4.85 -6.04
CA GLN A 413 27.46 -6.28 -5.70
C GLN A 413 26.24 -7.08 -6.18
N SER A 414 25.22 -6.41 -6.72
CA SER A 414 24.00 -7.06 -7.22
C SER A 414 24.07 -7.39 -8.72
N SER A 415 25.13 -6.98 -9.42
CA SER A 415 25.38 -7.32 -10.82
C SER A 415 26.03 -8.69 -10.93
N PRO A 416 25.48 -9.65 -11.71
CA PRO A 416 26.15 -10.92 -11.97
C PRO A 416 27.41 -10.65 -12.80
N SER A 417 28.57 -11.04 -12.26
CA SER A 417 29.83 -11.03 -13.02
C SER A 417 29.66 -11.91 -14.27
N PRO A 418 30.13 -11.48 -15.47
CA PRO A 418 30.31 -12.38 -16.60
C PRO A 418 31.31 -13.48 -16.23
N PRO A 419 31.22 -14.69 -16.82
CA PRO A 419 32.23 -15.72 -16.60
C PRO A 419 33.58 -15.24 -17.15
N THR A 420 34.53 -14.94 -16.27
CA THR A 420 35.91 -14.62 -16.65
C THR A 420 36.69 -15.90 -16.87
N ASN A 421 37.03 -16.18 -18.13
CA ASN A 421 38.15 -17.04 -18.48
C ASN A 421 39.45 -16.41 -17.97
N GLY A 422 40.27 -17.23 -17.32
CA GLY A 422 41.42 -16.77 -16.55
C GLY A 422 42.53 -16.12 -17.37
N SER A 423 43.35 -15.33 -16.67
CA SER A 423 44.81 -15.25 -16.86
C SER A 423 45.41 -14.39 -15.75
N SER A 424 46.50 -14.90 -15.19
CA SER A 424 47.31 -14.35 -14.11
C SER A 424 47.97 -13.02 -14.48
N ALA A 425 48.01 -12.07 -13.54
CA ALA A 425 49.13 -11.13 -13.42
C ALA A 425 49.12 -10.41 -12.05
N SER A 426 50.23 -10.52 -11.35
CA SER A 426 50.58 -9.75 -10.16
C SER A 426 50.97 -8.32 -10.51
N ALA A 427 50.54 -7.33 -9.72
CA ALA A 427 51.35 -6.15 -9.40
C ALA A 427 50.77 -5.41 -8.18
N SER A 428 51.65 -5.13 -7.23
CA SER A 428 51.47 -4.31 -6.04
C SER A 428 51.66 -2.82 -6.35
N ALA A 429 50.79 -1.94 -5.83
CA ALA A 429 51.13 -0.56 -5.46
C ALA A 429 50.02 0.12 -4.59
N SER A 430 50.38 0.34 -3.33
CA SER A 430 50.01 1.41 -2.39
C SER A 430 48.79 2.33 -2.60
N ALA A 431 47.90 2.26 -1.61
CA ALA A 431 47.29 3.35 -0.83
C ALA A 431 46.60 4.53 -1.55
N SER A 432 45.27 4.50 -1.63
CA SER A 432 44.37 5.49 -0.97
C SER A 432 42.91 5.19 -1.32
N GLY A 433 42.05 5.12 -0.30
CA GLY A 433 40.61 4.86 -0.43
C GLY A 433 40.25 3.40 -0.20
N SER A 434 39.99 3.00 1.06
CA SER A 434 39.57 1.63 1.37
C SER A 434 38.18 1.38 0.78
N GLU A 435 38.13 0.63 -0.31
CA GLU A 435 36.87 0.16 -0.90
C GLU A 435 36.18 -0.76 0.09
N LEU A 436 34.94 -0.40 0.40
CA LEU A 436 34.03 -1.21 1.19
C LEU A 436 33.59 -2.37 0.27
N SER A 437 34.24 -3.52 0.35
CA SER A 437 34.08 -4.60 -0.64
C SER A 437 33.07 -5.68 -0.26
N SER A 438 32.47 -5.61 0.93
CA SER A 438 31.51 -6.60 1.42
C SER A 438 30.24 -5.94 1.96
N LEU A 439 29.08 -6.47 1.58
CA LEU A 439 27.80 -6.12 2.23
C LEU A 439 27.64 -6.79 3.60
N ASP A 440 28.32 -7.91 3.83
CA ASP A 440 28.36 -8.58 5.12
C ASP A 440 29.31 -7.85 6.06
N VAL A 441 28.82 -7.52 7.25
CA VAL A 441 29.54 -6.77 8.29
C VAL A 441 29.35 -7.42 9.65
N THR A 442 30.40 -7.35 10.47
CA THR A 442 30.35 -7.73 11.88
C THR A 442 30.47 -6.48 12.73
N LEU A 443 29.52 -6.30 13.63
CA LEU A 443 29.44 -5.23 14.61
C LEU A 443 29.83 -5.75 15.99
N THR A 444 30.24 -4.86 16.87
CA THR A 444 30.46 -5.19 18.28
C THR A 444 29.57 -4.38 19.20
N ALA A 445 29.12 -4.96 20.31
CA ALA A 445 28.36 -4.26 21.33
C ALA A 445 28.86 -4.63 22.72
N SER A 446 29.00 -3.63 23.59
CA SER A 446 29.51 -3.81 24.97
C SER A 446 28.44 -3.67 26.03
N SER A 447 27.26 -3.14 25.68
CA SER A 447 26.19 -2.89 26.64
C SER A 447 24.80 -2.83 26.01
N LEU A 448 23.80 -2.98 26.86
CA LEU A 448 22.41 -2.68 26.61
C LEU A 448 22.04 -1.41 27.36
N VAL A 449 21.44 -0.44 26.67
CA VAL A 449 20.99 0.82 27.27
C VAL A 449 19.47 0.84 27.35
N PHE A 450 18.96 1.23 28.51
CA PHE A 450 17.53 1.39 28.72
C PHE A 450 17.18 2.72 29.36
N SER A 451 15.96 3.16 29.08
CA SER A 451 15.26 4.24 29.75
C SER A 451 13.85 3.76 30.09
N GLY A 452 13.08 4.58 30.82
CA GLY A 452 11.66 4.30 31.06
C GLY A 452 10.78 4.29 29.79
N ARG A 453 11.34 4.54 28.59
CA ARG A 453 10.61 4.68 27.32
C ARG A 453 11.15 3.80 26.18
N VAL A 454 12.47 3.59 26.09
CA VAL A 454 13.10 2.85 24.99
C VAL A 454 14.27 2.00 25.49
N MET A 455 14.48 0.87 24.82
CA MET A 455 15.62 -0.02 24.99
C MET A 455 16.38 -0.13 23.68
N CYS A 456 17.71 -0.01 23.72
CA CYS A 456 18.58 -0.10 22.56
C CYS A 456 19.96 -0.66 22.89
N ILE A 457 20.62 -1.24 21.90
CA ILE A 457 22.00 -1.74 21.99
C ILE A 457 22.89 -0.81 21.16
N PRO A 458 23.75 0.02 21.78
CA PRO A 458 24.80 0.74 21.06
C PRO A 458 25.76 -0.26 20.42
N VAL A 459 26.19 0.04 19.19
CA VAL A 459 27.09 -0.81 18.43
C VAL A 459 28.26 -0.01 17.87
N ASP A 460 29.42 -0.63 17.84
CA ASP A 460 30.57 -0.13 17.11
C ASP A 460 30.55 -0.67 15.69
N LEU A 461 30.73 0.24 14.72
CA LEU A 461 30.75 -0.09 13.31
C LEU A 461 32.18 -0.46 12.87
N PRO A 462 32.34 -1.45 11.98
CA PRO A 462 33.66 -1.81 11.47
C PRO A 462 34.24 -0.70 10.60
N TYR A 463 35.55 -0.76 10.40
CA TYR A 463 36.28 0.22 9.61
C TYR A 463 35.67 0.41 8.21
N GLY A 464 35.51 1.67 7.79
CA GLY A 464 34.95 2.03 6.49
C GLY A 464 33.42 2.17 6.46
N ILE A 465 32.69 1.68 7.47
CA ILE A 465 31.25 1.90 7.64
C ILE A 465 31.03 3.17 8.47
N VAL A 466 30.21 4.08 7.97
CA VAL A 466 29.91 5.36 8.61
C VAL A 466 28.41 5.51 8.81
N SER A 467 27.99 5.88 10.01
CA SER A 467 26.60 6.27 10.29
C SER A 467 26.49 7.77 10.45
N GLU A 468 25.34 8.30 10.07
CA GLU A 468 24.87 9.63 10.42
C GLU A 468 24.56 9.74 11.92
N ASN A 469 24.11 8.64 12.53
CA ASN A 469 23.89 8.62 13.97
C ASN A 469 25.24 8.63 14.68
N VAL A 470 25.45 9.63 15.55
CA VAL A 470 26.66 9.77 16.37
C VAL A 470 26.94 8.50 17.17
N ARG A 471 25.88 7.83 17.65
CA ARG A 471 25.92 6.53 18.31
C ARG A 471 25.07 5.53 17.52
N PRO A 472 25.70 4.75 16.62
CA PRO A 472 25.02 3.66 15.93
C PRO A 472 24.44 2.69 16.96
N HIS A 473 23.21 2.24 16.73
CA HIS A 473 22.52 1.38 17.69
C HIS A 473 21.44 0.54 17.02
N ILE A 474 21.05 -0.52 17.72
CA ILE A 474 19.89 -1.34 17.42
C ILE A 474 18.77 -0.94 18.39
N THR A 475 17.65 -0.45 17.88
CA THR A 475 16.46 -0.25 18.75
C THR A 475 15.80 -1.59 19.02
N VAL A 476 15.72 -1.94 20.30
CA VAL A 476 15.29 -3.26 20.76
C VAL A 476 13.80 -3.32 21.06
N ALA A 477 13.30 -2.32 21.80
CA ALA A 477 11.90 -2.21 22.20
C ALA A 477 11.52 -0.76 22.52
N THR A 478 10.25 -0.42 22.38
CA THR A 478 9.66 0.86 22.81
C THR A 478 8.51 0.60 23.78
N LYS A 479 8.26 1.52 24.72
CA LYS A 479 7.26 1.33 25.79
C LYS A 479 5.85 1.11 25.25
N ASP A 480 5.50 1.87 24.23
CA ASP A 480 4.22 1.81 23.52
C ASP A 480 4.36 2.41 22.10
N ASP A 481 3.30 2.37 21.30
CA ASP A 481 3.30 2.85 19.90
C ASP A 481 3.43 4.37 19.76
N LYS A 482 3.25 5.13 20.85
CA LYS A 482 3.48 6.59 20.87
C LYS A 482 4.97 6.90 20.98
N VAL A 483 5.77 5.98 21.50
CA VAL A 483 7.23 6.08 21.58
C VAL A 483 7.85 5.60 20.27
N LYS A 484 8.41 6.53 19.50
CA LYS A 484 9.04 6.21 18.21
C LYS A 484 10.47 5.71 18.39
N PRO A 485 10.96 4.79 17.53
CA PRO A 485 12.34 4.28 17.59
C PRO A 485 13.44 5.34 17.53
N VAL A 486 13.17 6.50 16.91
CA VAL A 486 14.10 7.64 16.86
C VAL A 486 14.51 8.12 18.25
N GLU A 487 13.72 7.82 19.28
CA GLU A 487 14.00 8.20 20.66
C GLU A 487 15.28 7.57 21.23
N SER A 488 15.69 6.41 20.70
CA SER A 488 16.99 5.80 21.02
C SER A 488 18.17 6.75 20.76
N ASN A 489 18.12 7.57 19.70
CA ASN A 489 19.15 8.57 19.43
C ASN A 489 19.24 9.60 20.55
N TYR A 490 18.11 10.11 21.04
CA TYR A 490 18.09 11.10 22.11
C TYR A 490 18.63 10.52 23.42
N VAL A 491 18.23 9.29 23.77
CA VAL A 491 18.73 8.59 24.97
C VAL A 491 20.25 8.39 24.91
N LEU A 492 20.78 7.98 23.76
CA LEU A 492 22.21 7.74 23.61
C LEU A 492 23.03 9.03 23.56
N ASN A 493 22.49 10.11 23.01
CA ASN A 493 23.13 11.41 23.02
C ASN A 493 23.14 12.03 24.44
N ASP A 494 22.03 11.92 25.19
CA ASP A 494 21.97 12.40 26.58
C ASP A 494 22.97 11.65 27.47
N LEU A 495 23.15 10.35 27.24
CA LEU A 495 24.19 9.53 27.89
C LEU A 495 25.63 9.97 27.51
N ALA A 496 25.83 10.65 26.38
CA ALA A 496 27.13 11.17 25.97
C ALA A 496 27.47 12.51 26.64
N GLU A 497 26.44 13.35 26.86
CA GLU A 497 26.58 14.72 27.35
C GLU A 497 26.57 14.81 28.87
N LYS A 498 25.94 13.85 29.56
CA LYS A 498 25.88 13.80 31.02
C LYS A 498 26.78 12.70 31.58
N SER A 499 27.89 13.08 32.19
CA SER A 499 28.35 12.36 33.37
C SER A 499 27.25 12.49 34.43
N ALA A 500 26.40 11.48 34.52
CA ALA A 500 25.44 11.20 35.58
C ALA A 500 24.96 12.43 36.37
N THR A 501 24.00 13.20 35.84
CA THR A 501 23.16 14.04 36.69
C THR A 501 21.71 14.03 36.22
N ALA A 502 20.85 13.63 37.16
CA ALA A 502 19.46 13.28 36.98
C ALA A 502 18.57 14.48 36.63
N SER A 503 17.64 14.27 35.70
CA SER A 503 16.25 14.72 35.82
C SER A 503 15.41 14.08 34.70
N ASN A 504 14.34 13.40 35.13
CA ASN A 504 13.29 12.75 34.32
C ASN A 504 13.63 11.43 33.61
N GLY A 505 13.76 10.37 34.41
CA GLY A 505 13.81 8.96 33.98
C GLY A 505 15.24 8.45 33.89
N SER A 506 15.66 7.64 34.86
CA SER A 506 17.02 7.11 34.92
C SER A 506 17.35 6.31 33.66
N ILE A 507 18.31 6.81 32.86
CA ILE A 507 18.98 6.01 31.84
C ILE A 507 19.89 5.04 32.58
N VAL A 508 19.85 3.77 32.19
CA VAL A 508 20.67 2.73 32.80
C VAL A 508 21.38 1.97 31.70
N VAL A 509 22.64 1.66 31.97
CA VAL A 509 23.55 0.96 31.08
C VAL A 509 23.90 -0.36 31.72
N LEU A 510 23.55 -1.46 31.04
CA LEU A 510 23.85 -2.82 31.48
C LEU A 510 24.99 -3.36 30.61
N PRO A 511 26.22 -3.50 31.13
CA PRO A 511 27.30 -4.09 30.36
C PRO A 511 27.02 -5.56 30.07
N PHE A 512 27.46 -6.02 28.91
CA PHE A 512 27.53 -7.44 28.59
C PHE A 512 28.79 -8.03 29.25
N ASP A 513 28.71 -9.29 29.69
CA ASP A 513 29.84 -9.97 30.33
C ASP A 513 31.00 -10.20 29.35
N GLN A 514 30.68 -10.30 28.06
CA GLN A 514 31.62 -10.34 26.94
C GLN A 514 31.14 -9.43 25.82
N LEU A 515 32.08 -8.95 25.01
CA LEU A 515 31.76 -8.15 23.83
C LEU A 515 30.93 -8.98 22.84
N LEU A 516 29.70 -8.54 22.57
CA LEU A 516 28.79 -9.24 21.68
C LEU A 516 29.18 -8.98 20.22
N GLN A 517 29.37 -10.05 19.44
CA GLN A 517 29.59 -9.95 18.00
C GLN A 517 28.28 -10.15 17.25
N ILE A 518 27.89 -9.15 16.46
CA ILE A 518 26.61 -9.13 15.76
C ILE A 518 26.86 -9.13 14.25
N ARG A 519 26.40 -10.18 13.56
CA ARG A 519 26.47 -10.26 12.11
C ARG A 519 25.30 -9.51 11.49
N GLY A 520 25.54 -8.83 10.38
CA GLY A 520 24.51 -8.18 9.62
C GLY A 520 24.91 -7.91 8.17
N VAL A 521 23.95 -7.45 7.39
CA VAL A 521 24.10 -7.16 5.97
C VAL A 521 23.63 -5.75 5.67
N ILE A 522 24.45 -4.96 5.00
CA ILE A 522 24.09 -3.61 4.54
C ILE A 522 22.97 -3.73 3.50
N LYS A 523 21.87 -3.02 3.72
CA LYS A 523 20.71 -3.01 2.83
C LYS A 523 20.08 -1.62 2.70
N ALA A 524 19.39 -1.46 1.57
CA ALA A 524 18.50 -0.35 1.31
C ALA A 524 17.09 -0.72 1.81
N PHE A 525 16.45 0.20 2.51
CA PHE A 525 15.11 0.00 3.07
C PHE A 525 14.16 1.04 2.49
N TRP A 526 13.09 0.56 1.85
CA TRP A 526 12.21 1.37 1.01
C TRP A 526 10.82 1.64 1.62
N TYR A 527 10.54 1.13 2.82
CA TYR A 527 9.20 1.04 3.43
C TYR A 527 8.49 2.35 3.76
#